data_AF-A0A4R1K1Z5-F1
#
_entry.id   AF-A0A4R1K1Z5-F1
#
_cell.length_a   1.000
_cell.length_b   1.000
_cell.length_c   1.000
_cell.angle_alpha   90.00
_cell.angle_beta   90.00
_cell.angle_gamma   90.00
#
_symmetry.space_group_name_H-M   'P 1'
#
loop_
_entity.id
_entity.type
_entity.pdbx_description
1 polymer ?
#
loop_
_entity_poly.entity_id
_entity_poly.type
_entity_poly.pdbx_seq_one_letter_code
_entity_poly.pdbx_strand_id
1 'polypeptide(L)'
;MELHVKTPARAYLTGRFFDGISSGLFMMALPWIMLSTPHMGVFVALVALVCTVVSFVLTPFFSTLIDRCSRKNILILVQVVQSGSAAVVALVYGLGYASNWLLAAAQLVFWVSGNVAWTTNHAFTQENFHPQEYASISGKQEVTMQATTLGSGALGVVLLQTWGMFEFSIFAAMASAIAIICYLLCPYRRQLQLRHSAALSFVRQLIESRMIFTQQPHFYLFLMLSALCYPILTFLDKLVPIWFAQMGISGDWFAGYEISFSMGSLVTGLFISRLLRIGPYPSIILVAMGLAAVMLIGMSISASLPLLMVFTFFFGLLNALNRIARVNMMHHRIDIGQRGRAEGGLKMFSNLAQSLSYVVIALLSHFDFIHLGFFIAAAVLVVSVMIMVRLHRRPDLVVSMAS
;
A
#
# COMPACT_ATOMS: atom_id res chain seq x y z
N MET A 1 8.89 -33.35 -18.76
CA MET A 1 9.54 -32.05 -18.50
C MET A 1 8.71 -31.00 -19.20
N GLU A 2 7.63 -30.53 -18.56
CA GLU A 2 6.84 -29.43 -19.12
C GLU A 2 7.72 -28.18 -19.14
N LEU A 3 8.02 -27.67 -20.34
CA LEU A 3 8.61 -26.35 -20.51
C LEU A 3 7.63 -25.34 -19.89
N HIS A 4 7.91 -24.92 -18.64
CA HIS A 4 7.13 -23.89 -17.97
C HIS A 4 7.25 -22.58 -18.75
N VAL A 5 6.28 -22.34 -19.63
CA VAL A 5 6.15 -21.08 -20.36
C VAL A 5 5.84 -19.99 -19.32
N LYS A 6 6.82 -19.12 -19.05
CA LYS A 6 6.65 -17.97 -18.16
C LYS A 6 5.46 -17.13 -18.61
N THR A 7 4.65 -16.70 -17.64
CA THR A 7 3.50 -15.85 -17.94
C THR A 7 4.01 -14.47 -18.35
N PRO A 8 3.63 -13.92 -19.52
CA PRO A 8 4.14 -12.64 -19.95
C PRO A 8 3.61 -11.52 -19.04
N ALA A 9 4.49 -10.96 -18.22
CA ALA A 9 4.16 -9.94 -17.22
C ALA A 9 4.34 -8.49 -17.71
N ARG A 10 4.85 -8.28 -18.94
CA ARG A 10 5.24 -6.94 -19.42
C ARG A 10 4.05 -5.98 -19.44
N ALA A 11 2.97 -6.34 -20.13
CA ALA A 11 1.76 -5.53 -20.20
C ALA A 11 1.18 -5.24 -18.81
N TYR A 12 1.17 -6.24 -17.92
CA TYR A 12 0.71 -6.06 -16.54
C TYR A 12 1.55 -5.03 -15.75
N LEU A 13 2.88 -5.15 -15.80
CA LEU A 13 3.79 -4.26 -15.07
C LEU A 13 3.79 -2.84 -15.65
N THR A 14 3.71 -2.70 -16.98
CA THR A 14 3.53 -1.40 -17.65
C THR A 14 2.21 -0.77 -17.25
N GLY A 15 1.11 -1.53 -17.24
CA GLY A 15 -0.18 -1.04 -16.77
C GLY A 15 -0.13 -0.55 -15.33
N ARG A 16 0.51 -1.31 -14.43
CA ARG A 16 0.72 -0.90 -13.03
C ARG A 16 1.60 0.35 -12.89
N PHE A 17 2.61 0.52 -13.75
CA PHE A 17 3.46 1.70 -13.75
C PHE A 17 2.65 2.96 -14.09
N PHE A 18 1.84 2.92 -15.14
CA PHE A 18 1.01 4.07 -15.52
C PHE A 18 -0.17 4.32 -14.56
N ASP A 19 -0.76 3.27 -13.99
CA ASP A 19 -1.69 3.37 -12.86
C ASP A 19 -1.05 4.13 -11.68
N GLY A 20 0.16 3.72 -11.30
CA GLY A 20 0.92 4.35 -10.22
C GLY A 20 1.26 5.82 -10.49
N ILE A 21 1.63 6.18 -11.73
CA ILE A 21 1.86 7.58 -12.12
C ILE A 21 0.58 8.40 -11.99
N SER A 22 -0.52 7.94 -12.60
CA SER A 22 -1.80 8.65 -12.59
C SER A 22 -2.29 8.87 -11.15
N SER A 23 -2.36 7.78 -10.38
CA SER A 23 -2.82 7.80 -9.00
C SER A 23 -1.90 8.64 -8.10
N GLY A 24 -0.58 8.46 -8.21
CA GLY A 24 0.40 9.17 -7.38
C GLY A 24 0.36 10.68 -7.59
N LEU A 25 0.32 11.11 -8.85
CA LEU A 25 0.23 12.52 -9.22
C LEU A 25 -1.04 13.18 -8.67
N PHE A 26 -2.20 12.57 -8.88
CA PHE A 26 -3.48 13.12 -8.39
C PHE A 26 -3.58 13.13 -6.87
N MET A 27 -3.13 12.05 -6.21
CA MET A 27 -3.15 11.98 -4.74
C MET A 27 -2.25 13.02 -4.07
N MET A 28 -1.22 13.50 -4.75
CA MET A 28 -0.37 14.58 -4.26
C MET A 28 -0.89 15.98 -4.66
N ALA A 29 -1.32 16.15 -5.90
CA ALA A 29 -1.71 17.46 -6.44
C ALA A 29 -3.03 17.99 -5.89
N LEU A 30 -4.06 17.13 -5.74
CA LEU A 30 -5.39 17.58 -5.33
C LEU A 30 -5.38 18.25 -3.94
N PRO A 31 -4.79 17.65 -2.87
CA PRO A 31 -4.68 18.33 -1.58
C PRO A 31 -3.90 19.64 -1.66
N TRP A 32 -2.82 19.65 -2.45
CA TRP A 32 -1.95 20.82 -2.59
C TRP A 32 -2.68 22.01 -3.21
N ILE A 33 -3.40 21.79 -4.32
CA ILE A 33 -4.17 22.83 -5.01
C ILE A 33 -5.33 23.33 -4.13
N MET A 34 -5.97 22.44 -3.36
CA MET A 34 -6.98 22.90 -2.40
C MET A 34 -6.36 23.75 -1.30
N LEU A 35 -5.18 23.38 -0.77
CA LEU A 35 -4.47 24.13 0.28
C LEU A 35 -3.89 25.46 -0.19
N SER A 36 -3.60 25.63 -1.48
CA SER A 36 -3.15 26.92 -2.02
C SER A 36 -4.26 27.98 -2.04
N THR A 37 -5.52 27.56 -1.88
CA THR A 37 -6.65 28.47 -1.68
C THR A 37 -6.72 28.89 -0.20
N PRO A 38 -6.91 30.19 0.10
CA PRO A 38 -6.98 30.68 1.48
C PRO A 38 -8.01 29.94 2.34
N HIS A 39 -7.64 29.65 3.59
CA HIS A 39 -8.50 29.05 4.63
C HIS A 39 -9.01 27.63 4.35
N MET A 40 -8.41 26.88 3.41
CA MET A 40 -8.86 25.52 3.06
C MET A 40 -8.25 24.38 3.89
N GLY A 41 -7.42 24.68 4.90
CA GLY A 41 -6.77 23.65 5.74
C GLY A 41 -7.76 22.67 6.39
N VAL A 42 -8.83 23.21 6.99
CA VAL A 42 -9.89 22.40 7.61
C VAL A 42 -10.65 21.57 6.57
N PHE A 43 -10.95 22.18 5.41
CA PHE A 43 -11.63 21.49 4.33
C PHE A 43 -10.84 20.26 3.84
N VAL A 44 -9.54 20.43 3.57
CA VAL A 44 -8.68 19.33 3.11
C VAL A 44 -8.55 18.23 4.16
N ALA A 45 -8.44 18.59 5.44
CA ALA A 45 -8.44 17.61 6.53
C ALA A 45 -9.76 16.82 6.61
N LEU A 46 -10.91 17.49 6.48
CA LEU A 46 -12.22 16.84 6.43
C LEU A 46 -12.37 15.92 5.21
N VAL A 47 -11.90 16.35 4.04
CA VAL A 47 -11.90 15.51 2.82
C VAL A 47 -11.07 14.25 3.04
N ALA A 48 -9.87 14.35 3.61
CA ALA A 48 -9.04 13.19 3.92
C ALA A 48 -9.69 12.24 4.94
N LEU A 49 -10.37 12.79 5.95
CA LEU A 49 -11.14 12.00 6.92
C LEU A 49 -12.30 11.26 6.25
N VAL A 50 -13.08 11.94 5.41
CA VAL A 50 -14.15 11.32 4.62
C VAL A 50 -13.60 10.21 3.73
N CYS A 51 -12.48 10.44 3.02
CA CYS A 51 -11.82 9.43 2.20
C CYS A 51 -11.46 8.17 3.02
N THR A 52 -10.94 8.38 4.22
CA THR A 52 -10.54 7.29 5.13
C THR A 52 -11.75 6.50 5.62
N VAL A 53 -12.79 7.18 6.11
CA VAL A 53 -14.02 6.54 6.62
C VAL A 53 -14.73 5.78 5.50
N VAL A 54 -14.92 6.41 4.33
CA VAL A 54 -15.57 5.78 3.18
C VAL A 54 -14.77 4.55 2.73
N SER A 55 -13.43 4.65 2.65
CA SER A 55 -12.60 3.52 2.29
C SER A 55 -12.67 2.38 3.29
N PHE A 56 -12.71 2.69 4.59
CA PHE A 56 -12.86 1.68 5.65
C PHE A 56 -14.21 0.96 5.53
N VAL A 57 -15.31 1.72 5.38
CA VAL A 57 -16.67 1.17 5.25
C VAL A 57 -16.84 0.34 3.97
N LEU A 58 -16.24 0.77 2.86
CA LEU A 58 -16.35 0.07 1.58
C LEU A 58 -15.38 -1.11 1.43
N THR A 59 -14.35 -1.22 2.27
CA THR A 59 -13.33 -2.28 2.18
C THR A 59 -13.96 -3.70 2.20
N PRO A 60 -14.87 -4.06 3.13
CA PRO A 60 -15.53 -5.36 3.12
C PRO A 60 -16.29 -5.67 1.82
N PHE A 61 -16.94 -4.66 1.24
CA PHE A 61 -17.71 -4.81 0.00
C PHE A 61 -16.80 -5.10 -1.19
N PHE A 62 -15.75 -4.29 -1.37
CA PHE A 62 -14.79 -4.50 -2.46
C PHE A 62 -13.97 -5.76 -2.27
N SER A 63 -13.65 -6.13 -1.03
CA SER A 63 -12.95 -7.38 -0.73
C SER A 63 -13.76 -8.60 -1.15
N THR A 64 -15.08 -8.57 -0.93
CA THR A 64 -16.01 -9.61 -1.41
C THR A 64 -16.17 -9.56 -2.93
N LEU A 65 -16.20 -8.36 -3.53
CA LEU A 65 -16.26 -8.19 -4.99
C LEU A 65 -15.05 -8.81 -5.70
N ILE A 66 -13.85 -8.66 -5.15
CA ILE A 66 -12.59 -9.23 -5.65
C ILE A 66 -12.62 -10.76 -5.69
N ASP A 67 -13.35 -11.39 -4.77
CA ASP A 67 -13.50 -12.85 -4.70
C ASP A 67 -14.60 -13.39 -5.64
N ARG A 68 -15.43 -12.52 -6.24
CA ARG A 68 -16.55 -12.91 -7.12
C ARG A 68 -16.34 -12.54 -8.59
N CYS A 69 -15.79 -11.36 -8.84
CA CYS A 69 -15.61 -10.82 -10.17
C CYS A 69 -14.22 -11.15 -10.72
N SER A 70 -14.05 -11.00 -12.04
CA SER A 70 -12.73 -11.12 -12.65
C SER A 70 -11.81 -10.01 -12.11
N ARG A 71 -10.66 -10.39 -11.55
CA ARG A 71 -9.66 -9.46 -11.03
C ARG A 71 -9.13 -8.53 -12.11
N LYS A 72 -8.95 -9.04 -13.33
CA LYS A 72 -8.61 -8.23 -14.53
C LYS A 72 -9.65 -7.14 -14.76
N ASN A 73 -10.94 -7.50 -14.77
CA ASN A 73 -12.01 -6.54 -15.05
C ASN A 73 -12.13 -5.48 -13.94
N ILE A 74 -11.88 -5.84 -12.69
CA ILE A 74 -11.83 -4.87 -11.58
C ILE A 74 -10.70 -3.86 -11.80
N LEU A 75 -9.49 -4.32 -12.16
CA LEU A 75 -8.35 -3.42 -12.45
C LEU A 75 -8.65 -2.47 -13.61
N ILE A 76 -9.27 -2.97 -14.69
CA ILE A 76 -9.71 -2.14 -15.82
C ILE A 76 -10.76 -1.12 -15.37
N LEU A 77 -11.78 -1.55 -14.62
CA LEU A 77 -12.85 -0.68 -14.14
C LEU A 77 -12.31 0.44 -13.24
N VAL A 78 -11.36 0.13 -12.36
CA VAL A 78 -10.68 1.15 -11.53
C VAL A 78 -10.04 2.22 -12.41
N GLN A 79 -9.32 1.83 -13.46
CA GLN A 79 -8.68 2.79 -14.34
C GLN A 79 -9.68 3.58 -15.19
N VAL A 80 -10.79 2.97 -15.61
CA VAL A 80 -11.88 3.68 -16.30
C VAL A 80 -12.49 4.76 -15.40
N VAL A 81 -12.73 4.42 -14.13
CA VAL A 81 -13.26 5.37 -13.14
C VAL A 81 -12.27 6.50 -12.86
N GLN A 82 -10.97 6.20 -12.70
CA GLN A 82 -9.94 7.22 -12.49
C GLN A 82 -9.76 8.11 -13.73
N SER A 83 -9.65 7.53 -14.92
CA SER A 83 -9.53 8.27 -16.18
C SER A 83 -10.75 9.16 -16.43
N GLY A 84 -11.97 8.63 -16.19
CA GLY A 84 -13.21 9.40 -16.28
C GLY A 84 -13.27 10.56 -15.28
N SER A 85 -12.87 10.32 -14.02
CA SER A 85 -12.79 11.35 -12.99
C SER A 85 -11.81 12.46 -13.39
N ALA A 86 -10.60 12.10 -13.83
CA ALA A 86 -9.61 13.06 -14.31
C ALA A 86 -10.10 13.81 -15.56
N ALA A 87 -10.78 13.14 -16.49
CA ALA A 87 -11.35 13.79 -17.68
C ALA A 87 -12.45 14.80 -17.33
N VAL A 88 -13.29 14.51 -16.33
CA VAL A 88 -14.29 15.47 -15.82
C VAL A 88 -13.60 16.69 -15.20
N VAL A 89 -12.55 16.48 -14.40
CA VAL A 89 -11.77 17.60 -13.84
C VAL A 89 -11.15 18.44 -14.97
N ALA A 90 -10.53 17.79 -15.97
CA ALA A 90 -9.97 18.46 -17.13
C ALA A 90 -11.04 19.28 -17.87
N LEU A 91 -12.21 18.71 -18.15
CA LEU A 91 -13.29 19.41 -18.86
C LEU A 91 -13.74 20.67 -18.08
N VAL A 92 -14.02 20.53 -16.78
CA VAL A 92 -14.55 21.63 -15.96
C VAL A 92 -13.53 22.75 -15.82
N TYR A 93 -12.26 22.43 -15.57
CA TYR A 93 -11.18 23.42 -15.50
C TYR A 93 -10.85 24.02 -16.87
N GLY A 94 -10.95 23.25 -17.95
CA GLY A 94 -10.78 23.74 -19.33
C GLY A 94 -11.87 24.73 -19.76
N LEU A 95 -13.07 24.61 -19.18
CA LEU A 95 -14.16 25.60 -19.32
C LEU A 95 -13.98 26.83 -18.42
N GLY A 96 -12.91 26.90 -17.63
CA GLY A 96 -12.59 28.01 -16.73
C GLY A 96 -13.26 27.95 -15.35
N TYR A 97 -13.94 26.85 -15.00
CA TYR A 97 -14.58 26.70 -13.70
C TYR A 97 -13.64 26.00 -12.70
N ALA A 98 -13.18 26.72 -11.70
CA ALA A 98 -12.44 26.14 -10.57
C ALA A 98 -13.41 25.76 -9.44
N SER A 99 -13.34 24.52 -8.96
CA SER A 99 -14.21 24.03 -7.88
C SER A 99 -13.48 23.08 -6.94
N ASN A 100 -13.30 23.51 -5.69
CA ASN A 100 -12.69 22.69 -4.65
C ASN A 100 -13.53 21.46 -4.29
N TRP A 101 -14.85 21.52 -4.46
CA TRP A 101 -15.74 20.37 -4.27
C TRP A 101 -15.53 19.30 -5.34
N LEU A 102 -15.26 19.72 -6.58
CA LEU A 102 -14.92 18.79 -7.65
C LEU A 102 -13.57 18.11 -7.36
N LEU A 103 -12.57 18.87 -6.91
CA LEU A 103 -11.27 18.32 -6.51
C LEU A 103 -11.40 17.34 -5.34
N ALA A 104 -12.21 17.67 -4.33
CA ALA A 104 -12.50 16.80 -3.20
C ALA A 104 -13.20 15.49 -3.63
N ALA A 105 -14.17 15.58 -4.54
CA ALA A 105 -14.84 14.41 -5.10
C ALA A 105 -13.86 13.54 -5.91
N ALA A 106 -13.02 14.15 -6.74
CA ALA A 106 -11.98 13.44 -7.48
C ALA A 106 -10.99 12.74 -6.54
N GLN A 107 -10.58 13.41 -5.46
CA GLN A 107 -9.70 12.84 -4.44
C GLN A 107 -10.34 11.61 -3.79
N LEU A 108 -11.63 11.69 -3.42
CA LEU A 108 -12.36 10.54 -2.87
C LEU A 108 -12.38 9.36 -3.84
N VAL A 109 -12.67 9.62 -5.12
CA VAL A 109 -12.71 8.60 -6.16
C VAL A 109 -11.35 7.91 -6.30
N PHE A 110 -10.28 8.69 -6.49
CA PHE A 110 -8.92 8.14 -6.66
C PHE A 110 -8.45 7.39 -5.41
N TRP A 111 -8.78 7.90 -4.22
CA TRP A 111 -8.43 7.26 -2.96
C TRP A 111 -9.10 5.90 -2.82
N VAL A 112 -10.43 5.83 -3.00
CA VAL A 112 -11.18 4.58 -2.89
C VAL A 112 -10.77 3.60 -3.99
N SER A 113 -10.68 4.06 -5.24
CA SER A 113 -10.35 3.21 -6.38
C SER A 113 -8.91 2.68 -6.30
N GLY A 114 -7.94 3.51 -5.88
CA GLY A 114 -6.55 3.09 -5.65
C GLY A 114 -6.46 2.05 -4.54
N ASN A 115 -7.27 2.20 -3.49
CA ASN A 115 -7.41 1.20 -2.43
C ASN A 115 -7.92 -0.16 -2.94
N VAL A 116 -8.84 -0.16 -3.90
CA VAL A 116 -9.36 -1.38 -4.57
C VAL A 116 -8.32 -1.96 -5.52
N ALA A 117 -7.65 -1.13 -6.33
CA ALA A 117 -6.58 -1.58 -7.20
C ALA A 117 -5.45 -2.24 -6.42
N TRP A 118 -5.05 -1.69 -5.26
CA TRP A 118 -4.02 -2.27 -4.41
C TRP A 118 -4.33 -3.73 -4.04
N THR A 119 -5.49 -3.98 -3.43
CA THR A 119 -5.90 -5.33 -2.99
C THR A 119 -6.18 -6.26 -4.17
N THR A 120 -6.77 -5.73 -5.24
CA THR A 120 -7.05 -6.52 -6.45
C THR A 120 -5.76 -6.97 -7.12
N ASN A 121 -4.73 -6.13 -7.16
CA ASN A 121 -3.45 -6.48 -7.76
C ASN A 121 -2.75 -7.63 -7.01
N HIS A 122 -2.78 -7.62 -5.68
CA HIS A 122 -2.25 -8.74 -4.89
C HIS A 122 -2.99 -10.02 -5.19
N ALA A 123 -4.32 -9.98 -5.21
CA ALA A 123 -5.13 -11.13 -5.58
C ALA A 123 -4.86 -11.54 -7.04
N PHE A 124 -4.70 -10.60 -7.97
CA PHE A 124 -4.40 -10.87 -9.37
C PHE A 124 -3.07 -11.59 -9.54
N THR A 125 -2.03 -11.22 -8.78
CA THR A 125 -0.74 -11.93 -8.78
C THR A 125 -0.94 -13.42 -8.49
N GLN A 126 -1.73 -13.75 -7.46
CA GLN A 126 -2.01 -15.14 -7.08
C GLN A 126 -2.80 -15.89 -8.16
N GLU A 127 -3.76 -15.22 -8.82
CA GLU A 127 -4.64 -15.89 -9.79
C GLU A 127 -3.91 -16.16 -11.11
N ASN A 128 -3.11 -15.18 -11.56
CA ASN A 128 -2.64 -15.13 -12.94
C ASN A 128 -1.26 -15.76 -13.15
N PHE A 129 -0.42 -15.79 -12.12
CA PHE A 129 0.97 -16.27 -12.20
C PHE A 129 1.14 -17.59 -11.46
N HIS A 130 2.20 -18.33 -11.79
CA HIS A 130 2.50 -19.58 -11.09
C HIS A 130 3.25 -19.31 -9.77
N PRO A 131 3.22 -20.25 -8.80
CA PRO A 131 3.88 -20.08 -7.51
C PRO A 131 5.37 -19.73 -7.58
N GLN A 132 6.10 -20.27 -8.56
CA GLN A 132 7.53 -19.98 -8.76
C GLN A 132 7.79 -18.54 -9.25
N GLU A 133 6.76 -17.89 -9.83
CA GLU A 133 6.85 -16.55 -10.38
C GLU A 133 6.51 -15.46 -9.33
N TYR A 134 5.79 -15.80 -8.25
CA TYR A 134 5.27 -14.82 -7.28
C TYR A 134 6.34 -13.90 -6.71
N ALA A 135 7.50 -14.45 -6.30
CA ALA A 135 8.59 -13.66 -5.75
C ALA A 135 9.14 -12.66 -6.80
N SER A 136 9.33 -13.11 -8.05
CA SER A 136 9.85 -12.25 -9.13
C SER A 136 8.87 -11.15 -9.51
N ILE A 137 7.57 -11.48 -9.60
CA ILE A 137 6.52 -10.51 -9.92
C ILE A 137 6.34 -9.50 -8.78
N SER A 138 6.31 -9.96 -7.53
CA SER A 138 6.21 -9.09 -6.36
C SER A 138 7.38 -8.11 -6.28
N GLY A 139 8.60 -8.56 -6.60
CA GLY A 139 9.78 -7.69 -6.67
C GLY A 139 9.68 -6.62 -7.75
N LYS A 140 9.21 -6.99 -8.94
CA LYS A 140 8.98 -6.02 -10.02
C LYS A 140 7.87 -5.03 -9.66
N GLN A 141 6.79 -5.49 -9.05
CA GLN A 141 5.72 -4.62 -8.54
C GLN A 141 6.24 -3.62 -7.51
N GLU A 142 7.17 -4.04 -6.65
CA GLU A 142 7.81 -3.18 -5.67
C GLU A 142 8.66 -2.09 -6.34
N VAL A 143 9.52 -2.49 -7.28
CA VAL A 143 10.35 -1.55 -8.04
C VAL A 143 9.47 -0.56 -8.80
N THR A 144 8.42 -1.05 -9.46
CA THR A 144 7.43 -0.19 -10.14
C THR A 144 6.81 0.80 -9.17
N MET A 145 6.32 0.34 -8.01
CA MET A 145 5.69 1.20 -7.02
C MET A 145 6.63 2.30 -6.51
N GLN A 146 7.87 1.95 -6.14
CA GLN A 146 8.81 2.95 -5.65
C GLN A 146 9.30 3.91 -6.74
N ALA A 147 9.47 3.41 -7.97
CA ALA A 147 9.75 4.28 -9.11
C ALA A 147 8.60 5.26 -9.38
N THR A 148 7.34 4.81 -9.26
CA THR A 148 6.19 5.69 -9.45
C THR A 148 6.01 6.67 -8.29
N THR A 149 6.25 6.28 -7.04
CA THR A 149 6.13 7.19 -5.89
C THR A 149 7.19 8.29 -5.94
N LEU A 150 8.47 7.90 -6.10
CA LEU A 150 9.56 8.87 -6.23
C LEU A 150 9.41 9.73 -7.49
N GLY A 151 9.04 9.10 -8.61
CA GLY A 151 8.82 9.78 -9.88
C GLY A 151 7.65 10.75 -9.82
N SER A 152 6.51 10.36 -9.27
CA SER A 152 5.33 11.24 -9.13
C SER A 152 5.55 12.36 -8.12
N GLY A 153 6.34 12.15 -7.06
CA GLY A 153 6.74 13.23 -6.15
C GLY A 153 7.60 14.28 -6.85
N ALA A 154 8.68 13.85 -7.51
CA ALA A 154 9.59 14.76 -8.22
C ALA A 154 8.93 15.44 -9.42
N LEU A 155 8.25 14.67 -10.29
CA LEU A 155 7.52 15.20 -11.44
C LEU A 155 6.35 16.06 -10.98
N GLY A 156 5.62 15.65 -9.94
CA GLY A 156 4.48 16.37 -9.41
C GLY A 156 4.84 17.79 -8.99
N VAL A 157 5.95 17.99 -8.26
CA VAL A 157 6.40 19.33 -7.86
C VAL A 157 6.74 20.21 -9.07
N VAL A 158 7.50 19.69 -10.03
CA VAL A 158 7.89 20.46 -11.23
C VAL A 158 6.69 20.78 -12.11
N LEU A 159 5.81 19.81 -12.31
CA LEU A 159 4.61 19.97 -13.13
C LEU A 159 3.62 20.92 -12.47
N LEU A 160 3.43 20.87 -11.15
CA LEU A 160 2.55 21.80 -10.44
C LEU A 160 2.99 23.27 -10.51
N GLN A 161 4.27 23.54 -10.77
CA GLN A 161 4.79 24.89 -10.97
C GLN A 161 4.57 25.42 -12.39
N THR A 162 4.42 24.51 -13.36
CA THR A 162 4.39 24.86 -14.79
C THR A 162 3.03 24.62 -15.44
N TRP A 163 2.23 23.71 -14.89
CA TRP A 163 0.95 23.28 -15.43
C TRP A 163 -0.21 23.72 -14.54
N GLY A 164 -1.32 24.08 -15.19
CA GLY A 164 -2.59 24.23 -14.51
C GLY A 164 -3.22 22.86 -14.21
N MET A 165 -4.35 22.89 -13.48
CA MET A 165 -5.10 21.67 -13.19
C MET A 165 -5.64 21.01 -14.47
N PHE A 166 -5.85 21.78 -15.54
CA PHE A 166 -6.29 21.26 -16.83
C PHE A 166 -5.28 20.28 -17.45
N GLU A 167 -4.04 20.73 -17.67
CA GLU A 167 -2.96 19.93 -18.25
C GLU A 167 -2.64 18.72 -17.36
N PHE A 168 -2.59 18.97 -16.05
CA PHE A 168 -2.37 17.92 -15.05
C PHE A 168 -3.43 16.83 -15.13
N SER A 169 -4.69 17.22 -15.29
CA SER A 169 -5.81 16.28 -15.39
C SER A 169 -5.82 15.49 -16.69
N ILE A 170 -5.48 16.11 -17.81
CA ILE A 170 -5.33 15.41 -19.09
C ILE A 170 -4.21 14.37 -18.99
N PHE A 171 -3.07 14.74 -18.42
CA PHE A 171 -1.94 13.82 -18.27
C PHE A 171 -2.30 12.58 -17.44
N ALA A 172 -2.98 12.77 -16.30
CA ALA A 172 -3.44 11.64 -15.49
C ALA A 172 -4.50 10.79 -16.22
N ALA A 173 -5.45 11.42 -16.92
CA ALA A 173 -6.44 10.70 -17.71
C ALA A 173 -5.78 9.83 -18.80
N MET A 174 -4.76 10.36 -19.48
CA MET A 174 -3.96 9.63 -20.47
C MET A 174 -3.15 8.49 -19.85
N ALA A 175 -2.49 8.72 -18.70
CA ALA A 175 -1.76 7.68 -18.00
C ALA A 175 -2.69 6.52 -17.59
N SER A 176 -3.86 6.82 -17.02
CA SER A 176 -4.87 5.79 -16.72
C SER A 176 -5.42 5.12 -17.99
N ALA A 177 -5.57 5.83 -19.11
CA ALA A 177 -5.96 5.24 -20.39
C ALA A 177 -4.90 4.25 -20.93
N ILE A 178 -3.62 4.59 -20.82
CA ILE A 178 -2.52 3.67 -21.15
C ILE A 178 -2.56 2.44 -20.24
N ALA A 179 -2.85 2.62 -18.94
CA ALA A 179 -3.02 1.52 -18.02
C ALA A 179 -4.19 0.60 -18.41
N ILE A 180 -5.33 1.15 -18.86
CA ILE A 180 -6.46 0.37 -19.40
C ILE A 180 -6.01 -0.50 -20.57
N ILE A 181 -5.36 0.09 -21.57
CA ILE A 181 -4.88 -0.63 -22.76
C ILE A 181 -3.93 -1.75 -22.34
N CYS A 182 -2.99 -1.45 -21.45
CA CYS A 182 -2.03 -2.43 -20.93
C CYS A 182 -2.73 -3.59 -20.19
N TYR A 183 -3.74 -3.30 -19.36
CA TYR A 183 -4.51 -4.35 -18.69
C TYR A 183 -5.35 -5.15 -19.67
N LEU A 184 -5.95 -4.54 -20.70
CA LEU A 184 -6.67 -5.25 -21.76
C LEU A 184 -5.75 -6.24 -22.50
N LEU A 185 -4.54 -5.82 -22.85
CA LEU A 185 -3.52 -6.63 -23.51
C LEU A 185 -2.89 -7.68 -22.58
N CYS A 186 -3.06 -7.57 -21.26
CA CYS A 186 -2.52 -8.53 -20.32
C CYS A 186 -3.21 -9.90 -20.50
N PRO A 187 -2.46 -10.98 -20.78
CA PRO A 187 -3.01 -12.33 -20.75
C PRO A 187 -3.52 -12.63 -19.34
N TYR A 188 -4.69 -13.26 -19.28
CA TYR A 188 -5.39 -13.51 -18.03
C TYR A 188 -5.89 -14.94 -17.94
N ARG A 189 -5.43 -15.65 -16.92
CA ARG A 189 -5.89 -16.99 -16.57
C ARG A 189 -6.82 -16.88 -15.37
N ARG A 190 -8.13 -16.88 -15.64
CA ARG A 190 -9.12 -16.85 -14.56
C ARG A 190 -9.19 -18.22 -13.90
N GLN A 191 -8.86 -18.29 -12.61
CA GLN A 191 -8.95 -19.51 -11.80
C GLN A 191 -10.14 -19.48 -10.83
N LEU A 192 -10.76 -18.30 -10.65
CA LEU A 192 -12.00 -18.17 -9.87
C LEU A 192 -13.13 -19.01 -10.50
N GLN A 193 -13.51 -20.11 -9.84
CA GLN A 193 -14.62 -20.96 -10.25
C GLN A 193 -15.95 -20.22 -10.08
N LEU A 194 -16.59 -19.86 -11.19
CA LEU A 194 -17.89 -19.19 -11.24
C LEU A 194 -19.01 -19.94 -10.48
N ARG A 195 -18.90 -21.27 -10.34
CA ARG A 195 -19.96 -22.14 -9.80
C ARG A 195 -20.18 -22.06 -8.29
N HIS A 196 -19.15 -21.78 -7.48
CA HIS A 196 -19.31 -21.76 -6.01
C HIS A 196 -19.79 -20.39 -5.50
N SER A 197 -19.42 -19.29 -6.17
CA SER A 197 -19.78 -17.93 -5.76
C SER A 197 -21.20 -17.50 -6.14
N ALA A 198 -21.84 -18.14 -7.13
CA ALA A 198 -23.21 -17.81 -7.55
C ALA A 198 -24.30 -18.36 -6.61
N ALA A 199 -24.02 -19.45 -5.88
CA ALA A 199 -24.98 -20.10 -5.00
C ALA A 199 -25.17 -19.39 -3.64
N LEU A 200 -24.20 -18.57 -3.21
CA LEU A 200 -24.24 -17.88 -1.93
C LEU A 200 -24.59 -16.40 -2.12
N SER A 201 -25.47 -15.87 -1.25
CA SER A 201 -25.79 -14.44 -1.21
C SER A 201 -24.56 -13.61 -0.84
N PHE A 202 -24.41 -12.42 -1.46
CA PHE A 202 -23.32 -11.48 -1.17
C PHE A 202 -23.23 -11.14 0.32
N VAL A 203 -24.37 -10.91 0.97
CA VAL A 203 -24.46 -10.60 2.40
C VAL A 203 -23.99 -11.77 3.25
N ARG A 204 -24.31 -13.00 2.83
CA ARG A 204 -23.87 -14.21 3.53
C ARG A 204 -22.34 -14.35 3.47
N GLN A 205 -21.72 -14.12 2.31
CA GLN A 205 -20.26 -14.14 2.16
C GLN A 205 -19.56 -13.03 2.96
N LEU A 206 -20.21 -11.87 3.10
CA LEU A 206 -19.72 -10.77 3.94
C LEU A 206 -19.63 -11.20 5.41
N ILE A 207 -20.69 -11.85 5.93
CA ILE A 207 -20.74 -12.39 7.30
C ILE A 207 -19.77 -13.56 7.48
N GLU A 208 -19.65 -14.44 6.48
CA GLU A 208 -18.71 -15.55 6.46
C GLU A 208 -17.23 -15.11 6.53
N SER A 209 -16.93 -13.84 6.24
CA SER A 209 -15.58 -13.28 6.42
C SER A 209 -15.07 -13.49 7.85
N ARG A 210 -15.95 -13.45 8.86
CA ARG A 210 -15.57 -13.76 10.25
C ARG A 210 -15.02 -15.17 10.38
N MET A 211 -15.61 -16.14 9.68
CA MET A 211 -15.21 -17.54 9.77
C MET A 211 -13.78 -17.76 9.27
N ILE A 212 -13.36 -17.00 8.24
CA ILE A 212 -12.00 -17.06 7.68
C ILE A 212 -10.95 -16.83 8.79
N PHE A 213 -11.16 -15.80 9.61
CA PHE A 213 -10.23 -15.45 10.70
C PHE A 213 -10.33 -16.40 11.88
N THR A 214 -11.52 -16.92 12.20
CA THR A 214 -11.70 -17.85 13.33
C THR A 214 -11.24 -19.27 13.05
N GLN A 215 -11.14 -19.68 11.78
CA GLN A 215 -10.65 -21.02 11.41
C GLN A 215 -9.13 -21.17 11.60
N GLN A 216 -8.35 -20.11 11.38
CA GLN A 216 -6.90 -20.12 11.54
C GLN A 216 -6.42 -18.90 12.36
N PRO A 217 -6.83 -18.76 13.63
CA PRO A 217 -6.64 -17.54 14.41
C PRO A 217 -5.17 -17.20 14.62
N HIS A 218 -4.30 -18.21 14.82
CA HIS A 218 -2.86 -17.98 14.98
C HIS A 218 -2.18 -17.49 13.71
N PHE A 219 -2.59 -18.01 12.55
CA PHE A 219 -2.08 -17.57 11.25
C PHE A 219 -2.48 -16.12 10.98
N TYR A 220 -3.75 -15.77 11.14
CA TYR A 220 -4.20 -14.41 10.89
C TYR A 220 -3.67 -13.42 11.93
N LEU A 221 -3.54 -13.80 13.20
CA LEU A 221 -2.89 -12.97 14.21
C LEU A 221 -1.43 -12.71 13.84
N PHE A 222 -0.70 -13.72 13.37
CA PHE A 222 0.67 -13.55 12.87
C PHE A 222 0.74 -12.57 11.68
N LEU A 223 -0.18 -12.70 10.72
CA LEU A 223 -0.26 -11.77 9.58
C LEU A 223 -0.63 -10.35 10.00
N MET A 224 -1.55 -10.18 10.96
CA MET A 224 -1.97 -8.89 11.51
C MET A 224 -0.82 -8.20 12.22
N LEU A 225 -0.09 -8.91 13.09
CA LEU A 225 1.10 -8.37 13.75
C LEU A 225 2.16 -7.95 12.72
N SER A 226 2.37 -8.76 11.67
CA SER A 226 3.22 -8.37 10.54
C SER A 226 2.74 -7.13 9.80
N ALA A 227 1.43 -6.91 9.73
CA ALA A 227 0.83 -5.75 9.08
C ALA A 227 1.04 -4.44 9.83
N LEU A 228 1.50 -4.46 11.09
CA LEU A 228 1.79 -3.26 11.90
C LEU A 228 2.95 -2.40 11.37
N CYS A 229 3.85 -2.94 10.54
CA CYS A 229 4.90 -2.11 9.93
C CYS A 229 4.34 -1.00 9.03
N TYR A 230 3.18 -1.19 8.39
CA TYR A 230 2.57 -0.16 7.55
C TYR A 230 2.01 1.01 8.37
N PRO A 231 1.19 0.80 9.43
CA PRO A 231 0.82 1.85 10.36
C PRO A 231 2.02 2.59 10.96
N ILE A 232 3.08 1.87 11.33
CA ILE A 232 4.32 2.49 11.84
C ILE A 232 4.96 3.40 10.79
N LEU A 233 5.07 2.96 9.54
CA LEU A 233 5.54 3.81 8.44
C LEU A 233 4.71 5.09 8.35
N THR A 234 3.38 4.95 8.23
CA THR A 234 2.49 6.12 8.10
C THR A 234 2.49 7.03 9.32
N PHE A 235 2.82 6.51 10.50
CA PHE A 235 3.04 7.27 11.71
C PHE A 235 4.34 8.09 11.61
N LEU A 236 5.43 7.47 11.17
CA LEU A 236 6.72 8.15 10.96
C LEU A 236 6.63 9.23 9.88
N ASP A 237 5.95 8.97 8.76
CA ASP A 237 5.74 9.94 7.67
C ASP A 237 5.06 11.24 8.15
N LYS A 238 4.33 11.19 9.27
CA LYS A 238 3.72 12.36 9.90
C LYS A 238 4.53 12.89 11.08
N LEU A 239 5.10 12.01 11.88
CA LEU A 239 5.90 12.38 13.06
C LEU A 239 7.19 13.11 12.67
N VAL A 240 7.95 12.58 11.71
CA VAL A 240 9.27 13.09 11.32
C VAL A 240 9.23 14.55 10.84
N PRO A 241 8.35 14.98 9.92
CA PRO A 241 8.34 16.37 9.49
C PRO A 241 7.91 17.34 10.59
N ILE A 242 7.02 16.92 11.51
CA ILE A 242 6.66 17.72 12.70
C ILE A 242 7.87 17.90 13.61
N TRP A 243 8.59 16.81 13.88
CA TRP A 243 9.78 16.84 14.71
C TRP A 243 10.91 17.68 14.10
N PHE A 244 11.17 17.54 12.80
CA PHE A 244 12.14 18.36 12.08
C PHE A 244 11.78 19.85 12.13
N ALA A 245 10.51 20.19 11.95
CA ALA A 245 10.05 21.58 12.04
C ALA A 245 10.28 22.18 13.44
N GLN A 246 10.00 21.41 14.51
CA GLN A 246 10.25 21.85 15.88
C GLN A 246 11.74 22.08 16.19
N MET A 247 12.63 21.31 15.56
CA MET A 247 14.08 21.45 15.70
C MET A 247 14.71 22.46 14.74
N GLY A 248 13.91 23.11 13.87
CA GLY A 248 14.43 24.03 12.85
C GLY A 248 15.27 23.34 11.77
N ILE A 249 15.07 22.03 11.55
CA ILE A 249 15.77 21.26 10.52
C ILE A 249 15.13 21.54 9.16
N SER A 250 15.95 21.72 8.12
CA SER A 250 15.46 22.04 6.77
C SER A 250 14.62 20.91 6.16
N GLY A 251 13.70 21.29 5.27
CA GLY A 251 12.87 20.33 4.52
C GLY A 251 13.67 19.35 3.64
N ASP A 252 14.89 19.72 3.24
CA ASP A 252 15.78 18.86 2.45
C ASP A 252 16.11 17.55 3.18
N TRP A 253 16.25 17.61 4.52
CA TRP A 253 16.47 16.40 5.32
C TRP A 253 15.25 15.48 5.33
N PHE A 254 14.04 16.04 5.28
CA PHE A 254 12.82 15.24 5.15
C PHE A 254 12.73 14.56 3.77
N ALA A 255 13.06 15.29 2.71
CA ALA A 255 13.16 14.69 1.37
C ALA A 255 14.21 13.57 1.35
N GLY A 256 15.37 13.78 1.97
CA GLY A 256 16.39 12.75 2.09
C GLY A 256 15.96 11.55 2.96
N TYR A 257 15.10 11.76 3.97
CA TYR A 257 14.50 10.67 4.75
C TYR A 257 13.60 9.78 3.87
N GLU A 258 12.69 10.38 3.10
CA GLU A 258 11.78 9.69 2.17
C GLU A 258 12.53 8.94 1.06
N ILE A 259 13.57 9.57 0.49
CA ILE A 259 14.46 8.95 -0.50
C ILE A 259 15.19 7.76 0.13
N SER A 260 15.74 7.92 1.34
CA SER A 260 16.45 6.83 2.03
C SER A 260 15.53 5.62 2.23
N PHE A 261 14.32 5.85 2.72
CA PHE A 261 13.31 4.80 2.90
C PHE A 261 12.99 4.09 1.58
N SER A 262 12.68 4.87 0.54
CA SER A 262 12.27 4.36 -0.77
C SER A 262 13.39 3.57 -1.45
N MET A 263 14.64 4.01 -1.31
CA MET A 263 15.81 3.30 -1.83
C MET A 263 16.01 1.93 -1.16
N GLY A 264 15.84 1.84 0.16
CA GLY A 264 15.88 0.55 0.86
C GLY A 264 14.80 -0.42 0.35
N SER A 265 13.59 0.11 0.14
CA SER A 265 12.46 -0.65 -0.42
C SER A 265 12.72 -1.11 -1.86
N LEU A 266 13.36 -0.26 -2.68
CA LEU A 266 13.74 -0.58 -4.05
C LEU A 266 14.78 -1.71 -4.10
N VAL A 267 15.80 -1.65 -3.22
CA VAL A 267 16.80 -2.73 -3.07
C VAL A 267 16.11 -4.06 -2.75
N THR A 268 15.11 -4.05 -1.87
CA THR A 268 14.32 -5.26 -1.61
C THR A 268 13.63 -5.77 -2.87
N GLY A 269 12.96 -4.90 -3.63
CA GLY A 269 12.30 -5.27 -4.88
C GLY A 269 13.24 -5.95 -5.88
N LEU A 270 14.48 -5.47 -6.00
CA LEU A 270 15.51 -6.06 -6.87
C LEU A 270 16.01 -7.44 -6.40
N PHE A 271 16.18 -7.62 -5.09
CA PHE A 271 16.79 -8.83 -4.52
C PHE A 271 15.79 -9.82 -3.90
N ILE A 272 14.49 -9.54 -3.96
CA ILE A 272 13.47 -10.32 -3.24
C ILE A 272 13.50 -11.82 -3.56
N SER A 273 13.77 -12.19 -4.82
CA SER A 273 13.81 -13.60 -5.22
C SER A 273 14.95 -14.37 -4.56
N ARG A 274 16.05 -13.68 -4.19
CA ARG A 274 17.14 -14.27 -3.41
C ARG A 274 16.79 -14.27 -1.93
N LEU A 275 16.27 -13.16 -1.42
CA LEU A 275 15.89 -13.01 0.00
C LEU A 275 14.83 -14.03 0.44
N LEU A 276 13.82 -14.31 -0.41
CA LEU A 276 12.77 -15.29 -0.11
C LEU A 276 13.22 -16.75 -0.19
N ARG A 277 14.41 -17.03 -0.75
CA ARG A 277 14.99 -18.39 -0.79
C ARG A 277 15.81 -18.72 0.46
N ILE A 278 16.10 -17.73 1.31
CA ILE A 278 16.94 -17.93 2.51
C ILE A 278 16.24 -18.83 3.54
N GLY A 279 14.91 -18.88 3.54
CA GLY A 279 14.18 -19.76 4.45
C GLY A 279 12.66 -19.67 4.29
N PRO A 280 11.91 -20.25 5.25
CA PRO A 280 10.45 -20.21 5.25
C PRO A 280 9.91 -18.79 5.41
N TYR A 281 8.79 -18.47 4.76
CA TYR A 281 8.15 -17.16 4.85
C TYR A 281 7.93 -16.65 6.29
N PRO A 282 7.40 -17.46 7.25
CA PRO A 282 7.21 -16.99 8.62
C PRO A 282 8.52 -16.57 9.30
N SER A 283 9.61 -17.30 9.05
CA SER A 283 10.92 -17.02 9.64
C SER A 283 11.50 -15.74 9.03
N ILE A 284 11.36 -15.53 7.72
CA ILE A 284 11.79 -14.29 7.04
C ILE A 284 11.02 -13.09 7.59
N ILE A 285 9.70 -13.20 7.72
CA ILE A 285 8.83 -12.16 8.29
C ILE A 285 9.30 -11.80 9.71
N LEU A 286 9.52 -12.81 10.55
CA LEU A 286 9.92 -12.62 11.94
C LEU A 286 11.28 -11.92 12.05
N VAL A 287 12.28 -12.36 11.26
CA VAL A 287 13.61 -11.75 11.22
C VAL A 287 13.53 -10.33 10.70
N ALA A 288 12.79 -10.09 9.61
CA ALA A 288 12.63 -8.75 9.03
C ALA A 288 12.01 -7.78 10.04
N MET A 289 10.98 -8.20 10.77
CA MET A 289 10.37 -7.37 11.82
C MET A 289 11.27 -7.15 13.03
N GLY A 290 12.00 -8.18 13.46
CA GLY A 290 12.97 -8.06 14.55
C GLY A 290 14.07 -7.05 14.22
N LEU A 291 14.66 -7.14 13.02
CA LEU A 291 15.64 -6.18 12.55
C LEU A 291 15.02 -4.79 12.35
N ALA A 292 13.78 -4.69 11.86
CA ALA A 292 13.10 -3.40 11.71
C ALA A 292 12.89 -2.72 13.07
N ALA A 293 12.59 -3.50 14.13
CA ALA A 293 12.52 -2.99 15.49
C ALA A 293 13.87 -2.44 15.96
N VAL A 294 14.97 -3.14 15.66
CA VAL A 294 16.33 -2.64 15.95
C VAL A 294 16.61 -1.32 15.19
N MET A 295 16.19 -1.20 13.93
CA MET A 295 16.35 0.05 13.17
C MET A 295 15.56 1.20 13.81
N LEU A 296 14.33 0.96 14.27
CA LEU A 296 13.51 1.98 14.97
C LEU A 296 14.13 2.40 16.30
N ILE A 297 14.69 1.45 17.07
CA ILE A 297 15.46 1.76 18.28
C ILE A 297 16.66 2.64 17.91
N GLY A 298 17.38 2.28 16.85
CA GLY A 298 18.48 3.08 16.30
C GLY A 298 18.06 4.52 15.97
N MET A 299 16.92 4.70 15.30
CA MET A 299 16.36 6.04 15.04
C MET A 299 16.09 6.82 16.33
N SER A 300 15.51 6.16 17.34
CA SER A 300 15.12 6.81 18.60
C SER A 300 16.29 7.35 19.41
N ILE A 301 17.48 6.76 19.27
CA ILE A 301 18.71 7.17 19.97
C ILE A 301 19.68 7.94 19.06
N SER A 302 19.34 8.11 17.78
CA SER A 302 20.22 8.76 16.82
C SER A 302 20.33 10.27 17.10
N ALA A 303 21.57 10.74 17.31
CA ALA A 303 21.85 12.17 17.52
C ALA A 303 22.24 12.90 16.23
N SER A 304 22.50 12.17 15.13
CA SER A 304 22.93 12.75 13.86
C SER A 304 21.99 12.40 12.70
N LEU A 305 21.66 13.40 11.89
CA LEU A 305 20.74 13.26 10.76
C LEU A 305 21.21 12.26 9.68
N PRO A 306 22.52 12.19 9.33
CA PRO A 306 23.00 11.15 8.41
C PRO A 306 22.81 9.74 8.97
N LEU A 307 23.00 9.54 10.28
CA LEU A 307 22.79 8.22 10.89
C LEU A 307 21.31 7.84 10.90
N LEU A 308 20.42 8.81 11.13
CA LEU A 308 18.97 8.62 11.00
C LEU A 308 18.62 8.11 9.59
N MET A 309 19.17 8.70 8.53
CA MET A 309 18.97 8.26 7.14
C MET A 309 19.43 6.81 6.90
N VAL A 310 20.57 6.41 7.48
CA VAL A 310 21.06 5.03 7.39
C VAL A 310 20.06 4.06 8.03
N PHE A 311 19.57 4.37 9.23
CA PHE A 311 18.52 3.56 9.86
C PHE A 311 17.23 3.54 9.03
N THR A 312 16.85 4.66 8.41
CA THR A 312 15.68 4.77 7.54
C THR A 312 15.80 3.91 6.29
N PHE A 313 16.99 3.88 5.68
CA PHE A 313 17.28 3.01 4.54
C PHE A 313 17.07 1.53 4.91
N PHE A 314 17.67 1.06 6.00
CA PHE A 314 17.50 -0.33 6.42
C PHE A 314 16.07 -0.62 6.88
N PHE A 315 15.40 0.32 7.53
CA PHE A 315 13.98 0.18 7.88
C PHE A 315 13.12 0.02 6.62
N GLY A 316 13.35 0.82 5.57
CA GLY A 316 12.66 0.68 4.28
C GLY A 316 12.87 -0.69 3.63
N LEU A 317 14.11 -1.19 3.66
CA LEU A 317 14.44 -2.54 3.18
C LEU A 317 13.65 -3.62 3.95
N LEU A 318 13.71 -3.58 5.27
CA LEU A 318 13.10 -4.60 6.13
C LEU A 318 11.57 -4.53 6.10
N ASN A 319 11.00 -3.34 6.02
CA ASN A 319 9.56 -3.12 5.88
C ASN A 319 9.05 -3.72 4.56
N ALA A 320 9.73 -3.46 3.44
CA ALA A 320 9.39 -4.05 2.14
C ALA A 320 9.51 -5.57 2.17
N LEU A 321 10.59 -6.11 2.77
CA LEU A 321 10.82 -7.54 2.87
C LEU A 321 9.71 -8.23 3.66
N ASN A 322 9.35 -7.69 4.83
CA ASN A 322 8.23 -8.15 5.64
C ASN A 322 6.93 -8.17 4.83
N ARG A 323 6.58 -7.05 4.17
CA ARG A 323 5.34 -6.97 3.38
C ARG A 323 5.31 -7.99 2.25
N ILE A 324 6.37 -8.08 1.46
CA ILE A 324 6.39 -8.97 0.29
C ILE A 324 6.41 -10.43 0.72
N ALA A 325 7.16 -10.79 1.77
CA ALA A 325 7.13 -12.13 2.36
C ALA A 325 5.74 -12.50 2.88
N ARG A 326 5.06 -11.57 3.57
CA ARG A 326 3.66 -11.75 4.02
C ARG A 326 2.72 -12.03 2.86
N VAL A 327 2.77 -11.21 1.82
CA VAL A 327 1.91 -11.37 0.63
C VAL A 327 2.19 -12.69 -0.08
N ASN A 328 3.46 -13.09 -0.22
CA ASN A 328 3.83 -14.36 -0.82
C ASN A 328 3.39 -15.55 0.04
N MET A 329 3.49 -15.45 1.38
CA MET A 329 2.94 -16.47 2.28
C MET A 329 1.43 -16.63 2.08
N MET A 330 0.70 -15.52 1.94
CA MET A 330 -0.73 -15.55 1.65
C MET A 330 -1.04 -16.19 0.30
N HIS A 331 -0.21 -15.97 -0.74
CA HIS A 331 -0.41 -16.61 -2.04
C HIS A 331 -0.34 -18.14 -2.01
N HIS A 332 0.43 -18.70 -1.07
CA HIS A 332 0.60 -20.16 -0.95
C HIS A 332 -0.41 -20.79 0.02
N ARG A 333 -0.92 -20.05 1.01
CA ARG A 333 -1.77 -20.61 2.07
C ARG A 333 -3.25 -20.25 1.97
N ILE A 334 -3.60 -19.12 1.38
CA ILE A 334 -4.98 -18.63 1.33
C ILE A 334 -5.59 -19.05 0.00
N ASP A 335 -6.76 -19.68 0.06
CA ASP A 335 -7.51 -20.08 -1.13
C ASP A 335 -7.85 -18.86 -2.01
N ILE A 336 -7.84 -19.07 -3.32
CA ILE A 336 -8.09 -18.02 -4.31
C ILE A 336 -9.47 -17.39 -4.08
N GLY A 337 -10.50 -18.14 -3.70
CA GLY A 337 -11.87 -17.64 -3.45
C GLY A 337 -12.07 -16.86 -2.14
N GLN A 338 -11.02 -16.74 -1.32
CA GLN A 338 -11.05 -16.01 -0.04
C GLN A 338 -9.99 -14.90 0.04
N ARG A 339 -9.18 -14.75 -1.02
CA ARG A 339 -7.98 -13.90 -1.00
C ARG A 339 -8.30 -12.43 -0.78
N GLY A 340 -9.37 -11.93 -1.39
CA GLY A 340 -9.85 -10.55 -1.26
C GLY A 340 -10.33 -10.27 0.16
N ARG A 341 -11.23 -11.09 0.70
CA ARG A 341 -11.74 -10.97 2.08
C ARG A 341 -10.65 -11.07 3.14
N ALA A 342 -9.71 -12.00 2.98
CA ALA A 342 -8.56 -12.12 3.87
C ALA A 342 -7.70 -10.84 3.90
N GLU A 343 -7.40 -10.25 2.74
CA GLU A 343 -6.65 -8.99 2.67
C GLU A 343 -7.46 -7.81 3.21
N GLY A 344 -8.77 -7.79 2.94
CA GLY A 344 -9.68 -6.78 3.46
C GLY A 344 -9.63 -6.69 4.98
N GLY A 345 -9.69 -7.82 5.69
CA GLY A 345 -9.62 -7.83 7.15
C GLY A 345 -8.25 -7.37 7.68
N LEU A 346 -7.15 -7.78 7.03
CA LEU A 346 -5.79 -7.29 7.35
C LEU A 346 -5.69 -5.77 7.16
N LYS A 347 -6.26 -5.26 6.07
CA LYS A 347 -6.28 -3.83 5.76
C LYS A 347 -7.11 -3.03 6.75
N MET A 348 -8.27 -3.52 7.16
CA MET A 348 -9.09 -2.87 8.19
C MET A 348 -8.34 -2.80 9.52
N PHE A 349 -7.65 -3.89 9.90
CA PHE A 349 -6.79 -3.90 11.08
C PHE A 349 -5.68 -2.84 10.99
N SER A 350 -4.96 -2.79 9.86
CA SER A 350 -3.93 -1.77 9.64
C SER A 350 -4.48 -0.34 9.68
N ASN A 351 -5.62 -0.08 9.02
CA ASN A 351 -6.24 1.25 9.01
C ASN A 351 -6.69 1.69 10.41
N LEU A 352 -7.18 0.76 11.23
CA LEU A 352 -7.52 1.04 12.62
C LEU A 352 -6.27 1.40 13.43
N ALA A 353 -5.21 0.61 13.31
CA ALA A 353 -3.94 0.88 13.98
C ALA A 353 -3.33 2.23 13.55
N GLN A 354 -3.41 2.56 12.26
CA GLN A 354 -2.99 3.86 11.71
C GLN A 354 -3.84 5.01 12.25
N SER A 355 -5.15 4.84 12.37
CA SER A 355 -6.03 5.88 12.93
C SER A 355 -5.70 6.15 14.40
N LEU A 356 -5.42 5.10 15.17
CA LEU A 356 -4.95 5.22 16.56
C LEU A 356 -3.57 5.91 16.62
N SER A 357 -2.68 5.65 15.67
CA SER A 357 -1.35 6.27 15.66
C SER A 357 -1.42 7.79 15.45
N TYR A 358 -2.41 8.29 14.71
CA TYR A 358 -2.64 9.73 14.57
C TYR A 358 -3.11 10.39 15.87
N VAL A 359 -3.94 9.71 16.66
CA VAL A 359 -4.31 10.18 18.01
C VAL A 359 -3.08 10.25 18.91
N VAL A 360 -2.19 9.25 18.83
CA VAL A 360 -0.91 9.26 19.57
C VAL A 360 -0.05 10.46 19.14
N ILE A 361 0.09 10.75 17.84
CA ILE A 361 0.84 11.92 17.36
C ILE A 361 0.25 13.21 17.92
N ALA A 362 -1.08 13.37 17.88
CA ALA A 362 -1.74 14.58 18.39
C ALA A 362 -1.46 14.78 19.89
N LEU A 363 -1.52 13.71 20.69
CA LEU A 363 -1.18 13.77 22.13
C LEU A 363 0.30 14.11 22.36
N LEU A 364 1.22 13.44 21.65
CA LEU A 364 2.64 13.72 21.78
C LEU A 364 2.99 15.16 21.39
N SER A 365 2.34 15.70 20.36
CA SER A 365 2.54 17.08 19.93
C SER A 365 1.94 18.08 20.92
N HIS A 366 0.83 17.77 21.57
CA HIS A 366 0.21 18.67 22.55
C HIS A 366 1.05 18.81 23.83
N PHE A 367 1.75 17.75 24.24
CA PHE A 367 2.60 17.72 25.43
C PHE A 367 4.10 17.94 25.12
N ASP A 368 4.46 18.38 23.91
CA ASP A 368 5.86 18.59 23.47
C ASP A 368 6.79 17.35 23.62
N PHE A 369 6.20 16.15 23.54
CA PHE A 369 6.91 14.87 23.64
C PHE A 369 7.08 14.16 22.29
N ILE A 370 7.09 14.89 21.17
CA ILE A 370 7.14 14.30 19.82
C ILE A 370 8.37 13.39 19.62
N HIS A 371 9.48 13.69 20.30
CA HIS A 371 10.71 12.91 20.24
C HIS A 371 10.54 11.46 20.74
N LEU A 372 9.57 11.20 21.62
CA LEU A 372 9.23 9.84 22.09
C LEU A 372 8.51 9.01 21.02
N GLY A 373 8.09 9.61 19.90
CA GLY A 373 7.35 8.90 18.86
C GLY A 373 8.15 7.72 18.28
N PHE A 374 9.45 7.89 18.03
CA PHE A 374 10.31 6.79 17.57
C PHE A 374 10.38 5.65 18.58
N PHE A 375 10.48 5.97 19.88
CA PHE A 375 10.50 4.99 20.95
C PHE A 375 9.18 4.21 21.04
N ILE A 376 8.03 4.90 20.91
CA ILE A 376 6.71 4.26 20.90
C ILE A 376 6.57 3.32 19.69
N ALA A 377 6.96 3.76 18.50
CA ALA A 377 6.96 2.93 17.30
C ALA A 377 7.84 1.68 17.47
N ALA A 378 9.03 1.83 18.05
CA ALA A 378 9.93 0.73 18.38
C ALA A 378 9.28 -0.24 19.38
N ALA A 379 8.72 0.27 20.48
CA ALA A 379 8.09 -0.54 21.52
C ALA A 379 6.93 -1.38 20.98
N VAL A 380 6.05 -0.79 20.16
CA VAL A 380 4.96 -1.51 19.48
C VAL A 380 5.50 -2.64 18.61
N LEU A 381 6.56 -2.39 17.84
CA LEU A 381 7.14 -3.41 16.97
C LEU A 381 7.84 -4.52 17.77
N VAL A 382 8.56 -4.19 18.85
CA VAL A 382 9.19 -5.16 19.76
C VAL A 382 8.14 -6.06 20.40
N VAL A 383 7.04 -5.49 20.92
CA VAL A 383 5.92 -6.27 21.48
C VAL A 383 5.33 -7.19 20.44
N SER A 384 5.14 -6.70 19.21
CA SER A 384 4.64 -7.50 18.10
C SER A 384 5.55 -8.68 17.79
N VAL A 385 6.86 -8.45 17.71
CA VAL A 385 7.87 -9.50 17.49
C VAL A 385 7.85 -10.52 18.62
N MET A 386 7.80 -10.10 19.89
CA MET A 386 7.73 -11.03 21.02
C MET A 386 6.51 -11.96 20.96
N ILE A 387 5.34 -11.42 20.57
CA ILE A 387 4.13 -12.23 20.38
C ILE A 387 4.30 -13.16 19.19
N MET A 388 4.87 -12.68 18.08
CA MET A 388 5.11 -13.50 16.88
C MET A 388 6.12 -14.63 17.12
N VAL A 389 7.16 -14.44 17.95
CA VAL A 389 8.06 -15.53 18.36
C VAL A 389 7.29 -16.65 19.05
N ARG A 390 6.35 -16.31 19.94
CA ARG A 390 5.50 -17.31 20.62
C ARG A 390 4.56 -18.03 19.66
N LEU A 391 4.01 -17.31 18.68
CA LEU A 391 3.17 -17.91 17.64
C LEU A 391 3.99 -18.83 16.72
N HIS A 392 5.18 -18.41 16.28
CA HIS A 392 6.03 -19.15 15.34
C HIS A 392 6.45 -20.53 15.86
N ARG A 393 6.54 -20.72 17.18
CA ARG A 393 6.82 -22.01 17.80
C ARG A 393 5.65 -23.02 17.70
N ARG A 394 4.46 -22.62 17.22
CA ARG A 394 3.32 -23.52 17.06
C ARG A 394 3.36 -24.25 15.70
N PRO A 395 3.05 -25.56 15.67
CA PRO A 395 3.14 -26.38 14.47
C PRO A 395 2.25 -25.88 13.31
N ASP A 396 1.12 -25.22 13.61
CA ASP A 396 0.17 -24.70 12.61
C ASP A 396 0.80 -23.68 11.62
N LEU A 397 1.89 -23.01 12.05
CA LEU A 397 2.63 -22.06 11.22
C LEU A 397 3.81 -22.70 10.49
N VAL A 398 4.28 -23.88 10.91
CA VAL A 398 5.41 -24.61 10.34
C VAL A 398 4.87 -25.74 9.46
N VAL A 399 4.70 -25.48 8.17
CA VAL A 399 4.48 -26.57 7.19
C VAL A 399 5.59 -26.51 6.15
N SER A 400 6.27 -27.65 6.08
CA SER A 400 7.32 -28.09 5.17
C SER A 400 7.28 -27.47 3.76
N MET A 401 8.42 -26.98 3.28
CA MET A 401 8.64 -26.87 1.85
C MET A 401 8.68 -28.29 1.28
N ALA A 402 7.57 -28.75 0.71
CA ALA A 402 7.61 -29.88 -0.19
C ALA A 402 8.43 -29.48 -1.42
N SER A 403 9.44 -30.30 -1.70
CA SER A 403 10.45 -30.25 -2.76
C SER A 403 9.96 -29.82 -4.14
#